data_AF-A0A9D7GH63-F1
#
_entry.id   AF-A0A9D7GH63-F1
#
_cell.length_a   1.000
_cell.length_b   1.000
_cell.length_c   1.000
_cell.angle_alpha   90.00
_cell.angle_beta   90.00
_cell.angle_gamma   90.00
#
_symmetry.space_group_name_H-M   'P 1'
#
loop_
_entity.id
_entity.type
_entity.pdbx_description
1 polymer ?
#
loop_
_entity_poly.entity_id
_entity_poly.type
_entity_poly.pdbx_seq_one_letter_code
_entity_poly.pdbx_strand_id
1 'polypeptide(L)'
;MTAITNSSTAAAVNINLNNIQGVPAANYPSTGTIPMIIGGSPGGTLSVSNNTISNFTLTGASGTFRAITASTPTGLYTVDGNIIENISYTTVGSTGSITGIYNLVSATLQNVNNNIIRNFSTPTTGTLNGIQNNTVAGTFQCQNNQIYNFTTSAGGAGVSANGITWSNANVTISGNLIYSINSTGTTGGTGGTINGITHSGAATVTRNAIYDLSSNSTNAVINGINVNATGTNNVNNNLVGDLRAPNSTGNIAISGILVGSGTTNNIFHNTVNIASTTTSATSFGTSAIYFSSSSPVNNLRNNIFVNTSDPGPTGGFTAAIRYTIAPTTTNFPVANNNNFYYAGTAAAR
;
A
#
# COMPACT_ATOMS: atom_id res chain seq x y z
N MET A 1 14.88 21.26 -5.69
CA MET A 1 14.62 21.89 -4.38
C MET A 1 14.75 20.81 -3.34
N THR A 2 15.53 21.09 -2.30
CA THR A 2 15.77 20.18 -1.17
C THR A 2 15.88 21.04 0.09
N ALA A 3 15.23 20.65 1.18
CA ALA A 3 15.29 21.39 2.43
C ALA A 3 16.54 21.02 3.23
N ILE A 4 16.78 19.71 3.42
CA ILE A 4 17.95 19.20 4.13
C ILE A 4 18.61 18.14 3.26
N THR A 5 19.91 18.31 3.02
CA THR A 5 20.74 17.32 2.32
C THR A 5 22.04 17.12 3.08
N ASN A 6 22.35 15.87 3.40
CA ASN A 6 23.69 15.48 3.79
C ASN A 6 24.39 14.82 2.59
N SER A 7 25.57 15.30 2.23
CA SER A 7 26.42 14.70 1.19
C SER A 7 27.71 14.09 1.75
N SER A 8 27.86 14.03 3.07
CA SER A 8 29.07 13.53 3.73
C SER A 8 28.99 12.04 4.07
N THR A 9 30.17 11.39 4.18
CA THR A 9 30.35 10.00 4.66
C THR A 9 30.59 9.97 6.17
N ALA A 10 29.82 10.74 6.95
CA ALA A 10 29.99 10.84 8.39
C ALA A 10 29.76 9.50 9.12
N ALA A 11 30.34 9.35 10.31
CA ALA A 11 30.11 8.18 11.17
C ALA A 11 28.66 8.14 11.72
N ALA A 12 28.02 9.29 11.87
CA ALA A 12 26.62 9.40 12.23
C ALA A 12 26.01 10.67 11.62
N VAL A 13 24.75 10.57 11.18
CA VAL A 13 23.96 11.71 10.70
C VAL A 13 22.62 11.68 11.42
N ASN A 14 22.27 12.78 12.08
CA ASN A 14 21.02 12.93 12.80
C ASN A 14 20.27 14.13 12.22
N ILE A 15 19.11 13.88 11.62
CA ILE A 15 18.22 14.90 11.07
C ILE A 15 16.93 14.80 11.87
N ASN A 16 16.89 15.49 13.01
CA ASN A 16 15.83 15.33 13.99
C ASN A 16 15.15 16.66 14.33
N LEU A 17 13.87 16.61 14.70
CA LEU A 17 13.11 17.75 15.24
C LEU A 17 12.99 18.95 14.28
N ASN A 18 13.07 18.71 12.96
CA ASN A 18 12.92 19.76 11.96
C ASN A 18 11.44 19.98 11.63
N ASN A 19 11.04 21.23 11.43
CA ASN A 19 9.73 21.60 10.88
C ASN A 19 9.92 22.21 9.48
N ILE A 20 9.61 21.43 8.44
CA ILE A 20 9.77 21.79 7.03
C ILE A 20 8.37 22.02 6.46
N GLN A 21 8.08 23.25 6.05
CA GLN A 21 6.76 23.61 5.52
C GLN A 21 6.89 24.21 4.12
N GLY A 22 5.92 23.90 3.27
CA GLY A 22 5.74 24.64 2.03
C GLY A 22 5.44 26.10 2.31
N VAL A 23 5.96 27.00 1.46
CA VAL A 23 5.69 28.43 1.56
C VAL A 23 4.27 28.69 1.06
N PRO A 24 3.38 29.31 1.86
CA PRO A 24 2.04 29.66 1.41
C PRO A 24 2.09 30.49 0.12
N ALA A 25 1.23 30.17 -0.85
CA ALA A 25 1.18 30.76 -2.20
C ALA A 25 2.37 30.47 -3.13
N ALA A 26 3.38 29.70 -2.69
CA ALA A 26 4.40 29.19 -3.60
C ALA A 26 3.86 27.97 -4.35
N ASN A 27 3.74 28.12 -5.67
CA ASN A 27 3.56 27.00 -6.56
C ASN A 27 4.92 26.33 -6.78
N TYR A 28 4.97 25.00 -6.67
CA TYR A 28 6.17 24.23 -6.98
C TYR A 28 6.01 23.56 -8.35
N PRO A 29 6.30 24.26 -9.47
CA PRO A 29 6.24 23.69 -10.80
C PRO A 29 7.41 22.72 -10.93
N SER A 30 7.12 21.43 -11.02
CA SER A 30 8.17 20.43 -11.15
C SER A 30 7.73 19.33 -12.08
N THR A 31 8.55 19.05 -13.08
CA THR A 31 8.56 17.79 -13.84
C THR A 31 9.63 16.83 -13.31
N GLY A 32 10.44 17.25 -12.32
CA GLY A 32 11.54 16.51 -11.72
C GLY A 32 11.24 15.93 -10.34
N THR A 33 12.28 15.43 -9.67
CA THR A 33 12.17 14.94 -8.28
C THR A 33 12.46 16.05 -7.28
N ILE A 34 11.58 16.21 -6.30
CA ILE A 34 11.71 17.13 -5.17
C ILE A 34 11.79 16.30 -3.87
N PRO A 35 13.01 15.96 -3.41
CA PRO A 35 13.21 15.38 -2.09
C PRO A 35 13.26 16.47 -1.01
N MET A 36 12.58 16.34 0.13
CA MET A 36 12.70 17.32 1.23
C MET A 36 13.89 17.03 2.13
N ILE A 37 14.00 15.80 2.62
CA ILE A 37 15.13 15.32 3.41
C ILE A 37 15.87 14.25 2.60
N ILE A 38 17.17 14.46 2.42
CA ILE A 38 18.12 13.47 1.90
C ILE A 38 19.15 13.18 2.99
N GLY A 39 19.10 11.98 3.57
CA GLY A 39 20.00 11.58 4.65
C GLY A 39 21.47 11.37 4.26
N GLY A 40 21.75 11.28 2.95
CA GLY A 40 23.09 11.04 2.44
C GLY A 40 23.56 9.59 2.63
N SER A 41 24.87 9.41 2.60
CA SER A 41 25.53 8.10 2.62
C SER A 41 26.52 7.97 3.78
N PRO A 42 26.09 8.13 5.04
CA PRO A 42 26.98 7.95 6.18
C PRO A 42 27.52 6.52 6.27
N GLY A 43 28.76 6.42 6.76
CA GLY A 43 29.43 5.15 7.02
C GLY A 43 28.82 4.37 8.20
N GLY A 44 28.19 5.09 9.14
CA GLY A 44 27.47 4.53 10.28
C GLY A 44 25.99 4.85 10.26
N THR A 45 25.44 5.35 11.38
CA THR A 45 24.00 5.50 11.55
C THR A 45 23.43 6.72 10.82
N LEU A 46 22.23 6.55 10.25
CA LEU A 46 21.40 7.65 9.76
C LEU A 46 20.09 7.65 10.53
N SER A 47 19.85 8.69 11.33
CA SER A 47 18.58 8.88 12.04
C SER A 47 17.84 10.06 11.45
N VAL A 48 16.61 9.83 11.00
CA VAL A 48 15.69 10.87 10.56
C VAL A 48 14.44 10.76 11.43
N SER A 49 14.40 11.51 12.53
CA SER A 49 13.39 11.29 13.57
C SER A 49 12.66 12.55 14.03
N ASN A 50 11.37 12.41 14.34
CA ASN A 50 10.55 13.49 14.90
C ASN A 50 10.54 14.76 14.05
N ASN A 51 10.65 14.64 12.73
CA ASN A 51 10.50 15.77 11.82
C ASN A 51 9.04 15.92 11.39
N THR A 52 8.63 17.16 11.11
CA THR A 52 7.37 17.48 10.44
C THR A 52 7.66 18.00 9.04
N ILE A 53 7.04 17.39 8.02
CA ILE A 53 7.09 17.86 6.62
C ILE A 53 5.65 18.11 6.16
N SER A 54 5.29 19.36 5.87
CA SER A 54 3.89 19.68 5.62
C SER A 54 3.60 20.78 4.59
N ASN A 55 2.36 20.80 4.10
CA ASN A 55 1.75 21.92 3.37
C ASN A 55 2.42 22.24 2.02
N PHE A 56 2.79 21.20 1.26
CA PHE A 56 3.35 21.36 -0.10
C PHE A 56 2.26 21.24 -1.16
N THR A 57 2.17 22.24 -2.03
CA THR A 57 1.23 22.28 -3.17
C THR A 57 1.99 22.29 -4.50
N LEU A 58 1.92 21.19 -5.22
CA LEU A 58 2.66 20.95 -6.47
C LEU A 58 1.78 21.32 -7.66
N THR A 59 2.32 22.08 -8.61
CA THR A 59 1.62 22.54 -9.83
C THR A 59 2.20 21.95 -11.11
N GLY A 60 3.17 21.04 -10.99
CA GLY A 60 3.66 20.29 -12.14
C GLY A 60 2.59 19.36 -12.74
N ALA A 61 2.58 19.24 -14.07
CA ALA A 61 1.81 18.21 -14.77
C ALA A 61 2.37 16.78 -14.55
N SER A 62 3.58 16.67 -14.00
CA SER A 62 4.26 15.41 -13.65
C SER A 62 5.23 15.65 -12.48
N GLY A 63 6.28 14.83 -12.36
CA GLY A 63 7.30 14.95 -11.31
C GLY A 63 7.07 14.05 -10.11
N THR A 64 7.96 14.12 -9.14
CA THR A 64 7.91 13.28 -7.94
C THR A 64 8.27 14.10 -6.71
N PHE A 65 7.42 14.10 -5.69
CA PHE A 65 7.73 14.58 -4.37
C PHE A 65 8.13 13.42 -3.46
N ARG A 66 9.23 13.57 -2.71
CA ARG A 66 9.66 12.60 -1.70
C ARG A 66 9.90 13.33 -0.39
N ALA A 67 9.15 13.04 0.66
CA ALA A 67 9.34 13.76 1.92
C ALA A 67 10.69 13.34 2.56
N ILE A 68 10.89 12.05 2.77
CA ILE A 68 12.13 11.51 3.34
C ILE A 68 12.71 10.48 2.38
N THR A 69 13.96 10.70 1.96
CA THR A 69 14.69 9.80 1.07
C THR A 69 15.99 9.32 1.70
N ALA A 70 16.22 8.01 1.65
CA ALA A 70 17.56 7.46 1.84
C ALA A 70 18.39 7.61 0.55
N SER A 71 19.63 8.08 0.68
CA SER A 71 20.69 7.76 -0.29
C SER A 71 21.29 6.40 0.13
N THR A 72 22.61 6.21 0.16
CA THR A 72 23.24 4.89 0.40
C THR A 72 23.95 4.79 1.77
N PRO A 73 23.24 4.87 2.91
CA PRO A 73 23.87 4.62 4.21
C PRO A 73 24.32 3.16 4.30
N THR A 74 25.53 2.94 4.83
CA THR A 74 26.05 1.58 5.05
C THR A 74 25.69 1.02 6.43
N GLY A 75 25.38 1.89 7.40
CA GLY A 75 24.87 1.49 8.71
C GLY A 75 23.33 1.53 8.79
N LEU A 76 22.81 1.41 10.02
CA LEU A 76 21.37 1.43 10.27
C LEU A 76 20.75 2.77 9.89
N TYR A 77 19.75 2.71 9.00
CA TYR A 77 18.88 3.83 8.67
C TYR A 77 17.57 3.76 9.46
N THR A 78 17.37 4.71 10.37
CA THR A 78 16.16 4.81 11.19
C THR A 78 15.32 6.01 10.76
N VAL A 79 14.05 5.76 10.43
CA VAL A 79 13.02 6.78 10.18
C VAL A 79 11.93 6.60 11.22
N ASP A 80 11.91 7.46 12.24
CA ASP A 80 11.09 7.22 13.44
C ASP A 80 10.34 8.47 13.90
N GLY A 81 9.03 8.33 14.16
CA GLY A 81 8.25 9.41 14.77
C GLY A 81 8.02 10.65 13.89
N ASN A 82 8.22 10.56 12.57
CA ASN A 82 8.01 11.71 11.68
C ASN A 82 6.53 11.90 11.34
N ILE A 83 6.14 13.16 11.13
CA ILE A 83 4.83 13.56 10.62
C ILE A 83 5.01 14.09 9.20
N ILE A 84 4.34 13.49 8.22
CA ILE A 84 4.36 13.92 6.83
C ILE A 84 2.92 14.14 6.38
N GLU A 85 2.54 15.38 6.07
CA GLU A 85 1.13 15.69 5.84
C GLU A 85 0.85 16.80 4.83
N ASN A 86 -0.38 16.82 4.29
CA ASN A 86 -0.90 17.91 3.45
C ASN A 86 0.00 18.17 2.23
N ILE A 87 0.31 17.11 1.48
CA ILE A 87 1.08 17.19 0.23
C ILE A 87 0.12 16.90 -0.92
N SER A 88 0.04 17.82 -1.88
CA SER A 88 -0.93 17.71 -2.97
C SER A 88 -0.35 18.09 -4.32
N TYR A 89 -0.89 17.49 -5.38
CA TYR A 89 -0.87 18.07 -6.72
C TYR A 89 -2.19 18.81 -6.97
N THR A 90 -2.15 19.93 -7.71
CA THR A 90 -3.34 20.74 -8.03
C THR A 90 -3.63 20.86 -9.52
N THR A 91 -2.62 20.68 -10.37
CA THR A 91 -2.80 20.72 -11.83
C THR A 91 -3.65 19.56 -12.30
N VAL A 92 -4.80 19.88 -12.91
CA VAL A 92 -5.70 18.89 -13.53
C VAL A 92 -4.92 18.11 -14.59
N GLY A 93 -5.06 16.78 -14.59
CA GLY A 93 -4.30 15.90 -15.48
C GLY A 93 -2.89 15.56 -14.99
N SER A 94 -2.49 16.01 -13.79
CA SER A 94 -1.17 15.67 -13.25
C SER A 94 -1.03 14.15 -13.11
N THR A 95 0.12 13.65 -13.54
CA THR A 95 0.57 12.27 -13.36
C THR A 95 1.61 12.16 -12.25
N GLY A 96 1.77 13.22 -11.47
CA GLY A 96 2.78 13.34 -10.43
C GLY A 96 2.71 12.25 -9.36
N SER A 97 3.83 12.04 -8.69
CA SER A 97 3.96 11.06 -7.62
C SER A 97 4.30 11.73 -6.30
N ILE A 98 3.66 11.28 -5.23
CA ILE A 98 3.99 11.67 -3.85
C ILE A 98 4.41 10.41 -3.11
N THR A 99 5.58 10.46 -2.48
CA THR A 99 6.02 9.42 -1.54
C THR A 99 6.39 10.04 -0.21
N GLY A 100 5.82 9.52 0.88
CA GLY A 100 6.16 9.96 2.23
C GLY A 100 7.60 9.54 2.57
N ILE A 101 7.82 8.24 2.74
CA ILE A 101 9.14 7.69 3.06
C ILE A 101 9.59 6.79 1.90
N TYR A 102 10.79 7.06 1.38
CA TYR A 102 11.31 6.40 0.20
C TYR A 102 12.72 5.83 0.39
N ASN A 103 12.92 4.61 -0.09
CA ASN A 103 14.23 3.95 -0.23
C ASN A 103 14.36 3.32 -1.63
N LEU A 104 15.28 3.84 -2.47
CA LEU A 104 15.45 3.47 -3.89
C LEU A 104 16.47 2.35 -4.11
N VAL A 105 16.57 1.33 -3.25
CA VAL A 105 17.62 0.29 -3.36
C VAL A 105 18.96 0.71 -2.75
N SER A 106 18.95 1.47 -1.65
CA SER A 106 20.18 2.09 -1.16
C SER A 106 20.51 1.72 0.29
N ALA A 107 19.56 1.83 1.22
CA ALA A 107 19.77 1.32 2.58
C ALA A 107 19.40 -0.17 2.65
N THR A 108 20.30 -1.02 3.17
CA THR A 108 20.11 -2.47 3.38
C THR A 108 19.81 -2.85 4.83
N LEU A 109 19.91 -1.91 5.76
CA LEU A 109 19.49 -2.08 7.14
C LEU A 109 18.63 -0.88 7.52
N GLN A 110 17.33 -1.08 7.69
CA GLN A 110 16.41 0.04 7.91
C GLN A 110 15.24 -0.29 8.83
N ASN A 111 14.95 0.68 9.69
CA ASN A 111 13.78 0.71 10.57
C ASN A 111 12.90 1.90 10.19
N VAL A 112 11.65 1.66 9.80
CA VAL A 112 10.65 2.71 9.52
C VAL A 112 9.51 2.55 10.51
N ASN A 113 9.54 3.30 11.61
CA ASN A 113 8.67 3.06 12.75
C ASN A 113 7.91 4.30 13.20
N ASN A 114 6.71 4.11 13.75
CA ASN A 114 5.97 5.16 14.46
C ASN A 114 5.74 6.46 13.65
N ASN A 115 5.78 6.42 12.31
CA ASN A 115 5.55 7.60 11.48
C ASN A 115 4.06 7.80 11.21
N ILE A 116 3.65 9.05 11.07
CA ILE A 116 2.30 9.45 10.65
C ILE A 116 2.40 10.07 9.25
N ILE A 117 1.74 9.47 8.28
CA ILE A 117 1.73 9.93 6.88
C ILE A 117 0.29 10.12 6.45
N ARG A 118 -0.12 11.35 6.13
CA ARG A 118 -1.54 11.62 5.88
C ARG A 118 -1.84 12.74 4.91
N ASN A 119 -3.10 12.81 4.46
CA ASN A 119 -3.62 13.94 3.66
C ASN A 119 -2.81 14.16 2.37
N PHE A 120 -2.54 13.07 1.64
CA PHE A 120 -1.93 13.15 0.31
C PHE A 120 -3.02 13.24 -0.75
N SER A 121 -2.81 14.05 -1.79
CA SER A 121 -3.78 14.11 -2.88
C SER A 121 -3.19 14.35 -4.26
N THR A 122 -3.87 13.85 -5.28
CA THR A 122 -3.62 14.17 -6.69
C THR A 122 -4.94 14.44 -7.40
N PRO A 123 -5.00 15.31 -8.44
CA PRO A 123 -6.28 15.65 -9.06
C PRO A 123 -6.88 14.53 -9.90
N THR A 124 -6.08 13.80 -10.65
CA THR A 124 -6.58 12.79 -11.59
C THR A 124 -5.91 11.44 -11.43
N THR A 125 -4.73 11.32 -12.02
CA THR A 125 -3.91 10.12 -12.07
C THR A 125 -2.66 10.38 -11.23
N GLY A 126 -1.71 9.44 -11.25
CA GLY A 126 -0.47 9.56 -10.50
C GLY A 126 -0.37 8.51 -9.40
N THR A 127 0.63 8.70 -8.54
CA THR A 127 0.98 7.71 -7.51
C THR A 127 1.04 8.36 -6.14
N LEU A 128 0.35 7.79 -5.16
CA LEU A 128 0.40 8.20 -3.76
C LEU A 128 0.93 7.03 -2.93
N ASN A 129 2.15 7.14 -2.41
CA ASN A 129 2.77 6.10 -1.59
C ASN A 129 3.04 6.64 -0.19
N GLY A 130 2.56 5.94 0.84
CA GLY A 130 2.91 6.26 2.21
C GLY A 130 4.38 5.93 2.46
N ILE A 131 4.67 4.64 2.45
CA ILE A 131 6.03 4.12 2.60
C ILE A 131 6.35 3.24 1.39
N GLN A 132 7.49 3.51 0.74
CA GLN A 132 7.98 2.71 -0.37
C GLN A 132 9.45 2.35 -0.17
N ASN A 133 9.72 1.05 -0.10
CA ASN A 133 11.06 0.49 -0.11
C ASN A 133 11.23 -0.40 -1.34
N ASN A 134 12.15 -0.02 -2.22
CA ASN A 134 12.49 -0.77 -3.43
C ASN A 134 13.78 -1.60 -3.27
N THR A 135 14.44 -1.57 -2.11
CA THR A 135 15.65 -2.37 -1.89
C THR A 135 15.34 -3.85 -1.98
N VAL A 136 16.23 -4.64 -2.57
CA VAL A 136 16.01 -6.08 -2.80
C VAL A 136 16.67 -6.97 -1.75
N ALA A 137 17.70 -6.48 -1.06
CA ALA A 137 18.47 -7.23 -0.06
C ALA A 137 18.65 -6.45 1.24
N GLY A 138 18.78 -7.16 2.36
CA GLY A 138 18.95 -6.55 3.68
C GLY A 138 17.93 -7.02 4.72
N THR A 139 17.97 -6.41 5.91
CA THR A 139 17.03 -6.66 7.02
C THR A 139 16.26 -5.39 7.33
N PHE A 140 14.94 -5.52 7.41
CA PHE A 140 14.07 -4.36 7.47
C PHE A 140 12.91 -4.54 8.45
N GLN A 141 12.53 -3.43 9.08
CA GLN A 141 11.34 -3.34 9.92
C GLN A 141 10.49 -2.15 9.49
N CYS A 142 9.19 -2.35 9.37
CA CYS A 142 8.21 -1.32 9.10
C CYS A 142 7.08 -1.47 10.11
N GLN A 143 7.14 -0.74 11.23
CA GLN A 143 6.28 -1.00 12.37
C GLN A 143 5.51 0.21 12.89
N ASN A 144 4.28 -0.01 13.32
CA ASN A 144 3.49 0.97 14.06
C ASN A 144 3.30 2.31 13.33
N ASN A 145 3.37 2.33 12.00
CA ASN A 145 3.11 3.52 11.20
C ASN A 145 1.60 3.70 11.01
N GLN A 146 1.16 4.96 10.92
CA GLN A 146 -0.19 5.33 10.56
C GLN A 146 -0.20 6.01 9.20
N ILE A 147 -0.96 5.48 8.24
CA ILE A 147 -1.00 5.97 6.86
C ILE A 147 -2.45 6.14 6.44
N TYR A 148 -2.88 7.38 6.21
CA TYR A 148 -4.30 7.63 5.97
C TYR A 148 -4.68 8.91 5.21
N ASN A 149 -5.95 9.04 4.84
CA ASN A 149 -6.49 10.20 4.12
C ASN A 149 -5.76 10.48 2.80
N PHE A 150 -5.56 9.45 1.98
CA PHE A 150 -5.07 9.65 0.61
C PHE A 150 -6.27 9.81 -0.30
N THR A 151 -6.29 10.85 -1.12
CA THR A 151 -7.47 11.19 -1.91
C THR A 151 -7.15 11.55 -3.35
N THR A 152 -8.15 11.45 -4.22
CA THR A 152 -8.15 12.23 -5.46
C THR A 152 -9.04 13.45 -5.30
N SER A 153 -8.61 14.63 -5.75
CA SER A 153 -9.53 15.79 -5.73
C SER A 153 -10.65 15.61 -6.77
N ALA A 154 -11.64 16.50 -6.76
CA ALA A 154 -12.81 16.38 -7.63
C ALA A 154 -12.38 16.24 -9.11
N GLY A 155 -12.78 15.12 -9.74
CA GLY A 155 -12.43 14.76 -11.11
C GLY A 155 -11.48 13.56 -11.25
N GLY A 156 -10.92 13.04 -10.14
CA GLY A 156 -9.85 12.07 -10.24
C GLY A 156 -10.16 10.58 -10.27
N ALA A 157 -9.50 9.90 -11.21
CA ALA A 157 -9.67 8.49 -11.50
C ALA A 157 -8.36 7.87 -12.00
N GLY A 158 -8.18 6.57 -11.75
CA GLY A 158 -6.98 5.85 -12.19
C GLY A 158 -5.74 6.05 -11.31
N VAL A 159 -5.90 6.45 -10.04
CA VAL A 159 -4.77 6.63 -9.11
C VAL A 159 -4.15 5.28 -8.71
N SER A 160 -2.82 5.24 -8.59
CA SER A 160 -2.10 4.18 -7.88
C SER A 160 -1.84 4.65 -6.45
N ALA A 161 -2.55 4.10 -5.47
CA ALA A 161 -2.39 4.52 -4.07
C ALA A 161 -1.99 3.34 -3.20
N ASN A 162 -0.86 3.46 -2.49
CA ASN A 162 -0.33 2.39 -1.67
C ASN A 162 -0.04 2.91 -0.26
N GLY A 163 -0.54 2.22 0.76
CA GLY A 163 -0.13 2.47 2.14
C GLY A 163 1.35 2.13 2.30
N ILE A 164 1.68 0.85 2.14
CA ILE A 164 3.05 0.33 2.21
C ILE A 164 3.38 -0.48 0.95
N THR A 165 4.49 -0.17 0.30
CA THR A 165 5.10 -0.95 -0.79
C THR A 165 6.49 -1.42 -0.38
N TRP A 166 6.74 -2.73 -0.47
CA TRP A 166 8.01 -3.30 -0.04
C TRP A 166 8.58 -4.33 -1.03
N SER A 167 9.82 -4.16 -1.47
CA SER A 167 10.43 -5.08 -2.45
C SER A 167 11.49 -6.02 -1.88
N ASN A 168 11.96 -5.79 -0.65
CA ASN A 168 12.99 -6.60 -0.02
C ASN A 168 12.45 -7.94 0.51
N ALA A 169 13.30 -8.98 0.48
CA ALA A 169 13.10 -10.21 1.23
C ALA A 169 13.63 -10.09 2.68
N ASN A 170 12.89 -10.66 3.64
CA ASN A 170 13.11 -10.65 5.10
C ASN A 170 12.69 -9.36 5.82
N VAL A 171 11.59 -8.74 5.38
CA VAL A 171 10.97 -7.62 6.11
C VAL A 171 9.94 -8.10 7.14
N THR A 172 9.88 -7.42 8.28
CA THR A 172 8.72 -7.46 9.19
C THR A 172 7.88 -6.19 9.04
N ILE A 173 6.67 -6.33 8.50
CA ILE A 173 5.68 -5.27 8.37
C ILE A 173 4.62 -5.51 9.44
N SER A 174 4.65 -4.76 10.54
CA SER A 174 3.76 -5.08 11.67
C SER A 174 3.21 -3.92 12.48
N GLY A 175 1.98 -4.07 12.98
CA GLY A 175 1.37 -3.05 13.83
C GLY A 175 0.97 -1.78 13.08
N ASN A 176 1.01 -1.77 11.75
CA ASN A 176 0.67 -0.58 10.97
C ASN A 176 -0.85 -0.43 10.87
N LEU A 177 -1.32 0.82 10.89
CA LEU A 177 -2.71 1.22 10.72
C LEU A 177 -2.84 1.99 9.41
N ILE A 178 -3.60 1.44 8.47
CA ILE A 178 -3.74 1.99 7.11
C ILE A 178 -5.22 2.16 6.79
N TYR A 179 -5.67 3.38 6.55
CA TYR A 179 -7.09 3.63 6.31
C TYR A 179 -7.39 4.89 5.51
N SER A 180 -8.62 5.02 4.99
CA SER A 180 -9.06 6.17 4.21
C SER A 180 -8.14 6.48 3.01
N ILE A 181 -7.77 5.45 2.24
CA ILE A 181 -7.07 5.60 0.95
C ILE A 181 -8.10 5.46 -0.15
N ASN A 182 -8.57 6.59 -0.65
CA ASN A 182 -9.82 6.69 -1.38
C ASN A 182 -9.68 7.48 -2.70
N SER A 183 -10.07 6.89 -3.83
CA SER A 183 -10.24 7.66 -5.08
C SER A 183 -11.66 8.24 -5.11
N THR A 184 -11.78 9.52 -4.79
CA THR A 184 -13.04 10.24 -4.55
C THR A 184 -13.62 10.97 -5.77
N GLY A 185 -12.92 11.02 -6.90
CA GLY A 185 -13.43 11.66 -8.12
C GLY A 185 -14.71 11.01 -8.67
N THR A 186 -15.70 11.85 -9.00
CA THR A 186 -17.06 11.46 -9.37
C THR A 186 -17.30 11.27 -10.88
N THR A 187 -16.32 11.62 -11.72
CA THR A 187 -16.43 11.54 -13.19
C THR A 187 -15.66 10.34 -13.75
N GLY A 188 -16.13 9.13 -13.46
CA GLY A 188 -16.04 7.95 -14.34
C GLY A 188 -14.73 7.68 -15.09
N GLY A 189 -13.55 7.87 -14.48
CA GLY A 189 -12.34 7.38 -15.14
C GLY A 189 -12.13 5.88 -14.95
N THR A 190 -11.07 5.38 -15.57
CA THR A 190 -10.85 3.94 -15.75
C THR A 190 -9.55 3.51 -15.08
N GLY A 191 -9.63 2.38 -14.38
CA GLY A 191 -8.51 1.73 -13.71
C GLY A 191 -8.18 2.34 -12.35
N GLY A 192 -6.92 2.20 -11.98
CA GLY A 192 -6.40 2.56 -10.67
C GLY A 192 -6.29 1.34 -9.76
N THR A 193 -5.27 1.38 -8.91
CA THR A 193 -4.97 0.30 -7.97
C THR A 193 -4.76 0.90 -6.60
N ILE A 194 -5.49 0.39 -5.62
CA ILE A 194 -5.34 0.78 -4.22
C ILE A 194 -4.88 -0.43 -3.43
N ASN A 195 -3.72 -0.35 -2.78
CA ASN A 195 -3.23 -1.39 -1.88
C ASN A 195 -3.05 -0.83 -0.47
N GLY A 196 -3.53 -1.55 0.54
CA GLY A 196 -3.11 -1.29 1.92
C GLY A 196 -1.63 -1.61 2.09
N ILE A 197 -1.28 -2.88 1.92
CA ILE A 197 0.11 -3.37 1.91
C ILE A 197 0.35 -4.18 0.64
N THR A 198 1.45 -3.91 -0.06
CA THR A 198 1.94 -4.76 -1.16
C THR A 198 3.41 -5.07 -0.96
N HIS A 199 3.78 -6.34 -1.17
CA HIS A 199 5.18 -6.76 -1.08
C HIS A 199 5.58 -7.75 -2.17
N SER A 200 6.85 -7.66 -2.60
CA SER A 200 7.42 -8.50 -3.66
C SER A 200 8.64 -9.34 -3.26
N GLY A 201 9.18 -9.14 -2.06
CA GLY A 201 10.14 -10.05 -1.44
C GLY A 201 9.50 -10.77 -0.24
N ALA A 202 10.06 -11.93 0.13
CA ALA A 202 9.57 -12.72 1.27
C ALA A 202 9.37 -11.85 2.52
N ALA A 203 8.18 -11.88 3.13
CA ALA A 203 7.86 -10.97 4.24
C ALA A 203 7.10 -11.66 5.37
N THR A 204 7.23 -11.09 6.56
CA THR A 204 6.28 -11.29 7.66
C THR A 204 5.38 -10.07 7.77
N VAL A 205 4.11 -10.23 7.39
CA VAL A 205 3.07 -9.19 7.47
C VAL A 205 2.15 -9.56 8.62
N THR A 206 2.24 -8.86 9.75
CA THR A 206 1.50 -9.25 10.96
C THR A 206 0.95 -8.12 11.82
N ARG A 207 -0.21 -8.31 12.45
CA ARG A 207 -0.82 -7.31 13.35
C ARG A 207 -1.09 -5.96 12.67
N ASN A 208 -1.30 -5.95 11.36
CA ASN A 208 -1.69 -4.72 10.65
C ASN A 208 -3.23 -4.61 10.62
N ALA A 209 -3.74 -3.39 10.68
CA ALA A 209 -5.14 -3.07 10.49
C ALA A 209 -5.30 -2.22 9.22
N ILE A 210 -6.11 -2.70 8.28
CA ILE A 210 -6.29 -2.11 6.95
C ILE A 210 -7.77 -1.99 6.67
N TYR A 211 -8.31 -0.79 6.54
CA TYR A 211 -9.73 -0.60 6.27
C TYR A 211 -10.03 0.73 5.58
N ASP A 212 -11.28 0.94 5.15
CA ASP A 212 -11.71 2.15 4.47
C ASP A 212 -10.81 2.46 3.25
N LEU A 213 -10.70 1.48 2.34
CA LEU A 213 -10.05 1.70 1.05
C LEU A 213 -11.12 1.68 -0.04
N SER A 214 -11.19 2.74 -0.84
CA SER A 214 -12.27 2.85 -1.83
C SER A 214 -11.88 3.49 -3.16
N SER A 215 -12.63 3.15 -4.21
CA SER A 215 -12.48 3.81 -5.51
C SER A 215 -13.81 3.92 -6.23
N ASN A 216 -14.09 5.12 -6.75
CA ASN A 216 -15.21 5.38 -7.64
C ASN A 216 -14.86 5.19 -9.14
N SER A 217 -13.65 4.70 -9.47
CA SER A 217 -13.24 4.45 -10.86
C SER A 217 -13.83 3.15 -11.40
N THR A 218 -14.14 3.12 -12.70
CA THR A 218 -14.43 1.86 -13.42
C THR A 218 -13.16 1.02 -13.49
N ASN A 219 -13.25 -0.31 -13.56
CA ASN A 219 -12.09 -1.23 -13.53
C ASN A 219 -11.06 -1.01 -12.39
N ALA A 220 -11.41 -0.34 -11.29
CA ALA A 220 -10.50 -0.19 -10.16
C ALA A 220 -10.22 -1.55 -9.50
N VAL A 221 -8.99 -1.72 -9.00
CA VAL A 221 -8.56 -2.86 -8.19
C VAL A 221 -8.21 -2.39 -6.79
N ILE A 222 -8.78 -3.03 -5.78
CA ILE A 222 -8.49 -2.74 -4.36
C ILE A 222 -8.01 -4.01 -3.68
N ASN A 223 -6.84 -3.96 -3.06
CA ASN A 223 -6.32 -5.04 -2.24
C ASN A 223 -6.04 -4.55 -0.81
N GLY A 224 -6.49 -5.30 0.20
CA GLY A 224 -6.05 -5.06 1.57
C GLY A 224 -4.56 -5.39 1.71
N ILE A 225 -4.23 -6.66 1.50
CA ILE A 225 -2.85 -7.16 1.44
C ILE A 225 -2.61 -7.85 0.10
N ASN A 226 -1.59 -7.42 -0.64
CA ASN A 226 -1.14 -8.03 -1.88
C ASN A 226 0.21 -8.73 -1.67
N VAL A 227 0.19 -10.06 -1.72
CA VAL A 227 1.36 -10.95 -1.67
C VAL A 227 1.81 -11.23 -3.10
N ASN A 228 2.72 -10.41 -3.62
CA ASN A 228 3.37 -10.63 -4.93
C ASN A 228 4.84 -11.04 -4.74
N ALA A 229 5.11 -11.81 -3.69
CA ALA A 229 6.44 -12.04 -3.17
C ALA A 229 7.01 -13.40 -3.51
N THR A 230 8.34 -13.48 -3.60
CA THR A 230 9.08 -14.75 -3.74
C THR A 230 9.27 -15.43 -2.39
N GLY A 231 9.62 -16.72 -2.41
CA GLY A 231 9.97 -17.47 -1.20
C GLY A 231 8.80 -17.71 -0.24
N THR A 232 9.12 -17.78 1.06
CA THR A 232 8.15 -18.04 2.12
C THR A 232 7.59 -16.75 2.70
N ASN A 233 6.26 -16.58 2.62
CA ASN A 233 5.56 -15.43 3.16
C ASN A 233 4.76 -15.82 4.40
N ASN A 234 4.77 -14.97 5.42
CA ASN A 234 4.02 -15.16 6.67
C ASN A 234 3.03 -14.00 6.84
N VAL A 235 1.77 -14.20 6.49
CA VAL A 235 0.69 -13.21 6.60
C VAL A 235 -0.18 -13.61 7.78
N ASN A 236 0.04 -13.01 8.95
CA ASN A 236 -0.54 -13.50 10.19
C ASN A 236 -1.22 -12.44 11.05
N ASN A 237 -2.39 -12.72 11.61
CA ASN A 237 -3.05 -11.85 12.59
C ASN A 237 -3.26 -10.41 12.06
N ASN A 238 -3.66 -10.26 10.81
CA ASN A 238 -4.03 -8.97 10.23
C ASN A 238 -5.55 -8.81 10.23
N LEU A 239 -6.01 -7.57 10.39
CA LEU A 239 -7.40 -7.17 10.21
C LEU A 239 -7.53 -6.43 8.88
N VAL A 240 -8.41 -6.91 8.00
CA VAL A 240 -8.73 -6.26 6.72
C VAL A 240 -10.25 -6.11 6.61
N GLY A 241 -10.75 -4.91 6.29
CA GLY A 241 -12.17 -4.72 6.06
C GLY A 241 -12.53 -3.43 5.35
N ASP A 242 -13.83 -3.16 5.18
CA ASP A 242 -14.35 -1.93 4.55
C ASP A 242 -13.60 -1.54 3.25
N LEU A 243 -13.52 -2.49 2.32
CA LEU A 243 -12.96 -2.30 0.98
C LEU A 243 -14.12 -2.11 -0.01
N ARG A 244 -14.12 -1.02 -0.79
CA ARG A 244 -15.29 -0.60 -1.59
C ARG A 244 -14.92 -0.13 -2.99
N ALA A 245 -15.51 -0.70 -4.02
CA ALA A 245 -15.26 -0.27 -5.41
C ALA A 245 -16.57 -0.22 -6.21
N PRO A 246 -17.54 0.62 -5.79
CA PRO A 246 -18.93 0.52 -6.24
C PRO A 246 -19.08 0.57 -7.77
N ASN A 247 -18.25 1.37 -8.45
CA ASN A 247 -18.30 1.56 -9.89
C ASN A 247 -17.35 0.62 -10.68
N SER A 248 -16.57 -0.23 -10.00
CA SER A 248 -15.62 -1.09 -10.69
C SER A 248 -16.34 -2.13 -11.54
N THR A 249 -15.77 -2.40 -12.70
CA THR A 249 -16.27 -3.36 -13.68
C THR A 249 -15.43 -4.66 -13.69
N GLY A 250 -14.52 -4.84 -12.73
CA GLY A 250 -13.60 -5.97 -12.70
C GLY A 250 -14.23 -7.27 -12.16
N ASN A 251 -13.91 -8.41 -12.79
CA ASN A 251 -14.28 -9.75 -12.28
C ASN A 251 -13.60 -10.08 -10.93
N ILE A 252 -12.51 -9.37 -10.62
CA ILE A 252 -11.79 -9.33 -9.34
C ILE A 252 -11.50 -7.86 -9.05
N ALA A 253 -12.52 -7.10 -8.66
CA ALA A 253 -12.37 -5.70 -8.29
C ALA A 253 -11.76 -5.54 -6.89
N ILE A 254 -12.08 -6.45 -5.96
CA ILE A 254 -11.65 -6.33 -4.56
C ILE A 254 -11.10 -7.67 -4.07
N SER A 255 -9.92 -7.65 -3.47
CA SER A 255 -9.37 -8.76 -2.70
C SER A 255 -9.01 -8.31 -1.29
N GLY A 256 -9.53 -8.97 -0.25
CA GLY A 256 -9.06 -8.70 1.12
C GLY A 256 -7.58 -9.06 1.26
N ILE A 257 -7.25 -10.30 0.90
CA ILE A 257 -5.88 -10.76 0.70
C ILE A 257 -5.75 -11.32 -0.73
N LEU A 258 -4.87 -10.75 -1.53
CA LEU A 258 -4.47 -11.26 -2.83
C LEU A 258 -3.14 -12.00 -2.69
N VAL A 259 -3.09 -13.23 -3.20
CA VAL A 259 -1.88 -14.06 -3.27
C VAL A 259 -1.54 -14.32 -4.73
N GLY A 260 -0.58 -13.56 -5.25
CA GLY A 260 -0.15 -13.63 -6.65
C GLY A 260 1.13 -14.41 -6.90
N SER A 261 1.93 -14.66 -5.86
CA SER A 261 3.21 -15.38 -6.00
C SER A 261 3.62 -16.09 -4.70
N GLY A 262 4.83 -16.66 -4.69
CA GLY A 262 5.47 -17.31 -3.55
C GLY A 262 5.81 -18.77 -3.79
N THR A 263 6.68 -19.34 -2.94
CA THR A 263 6.86 -20.79 -2.85
C THR A 263 5.94 -21.37 -1.77
N THR A 264 5.86 -20.70 -0.63
CA THR A 264 4.99 -21.08 0.49
C THR A 264 4.37 -19.84 1.12
N ASN A 265 3.06 -19.80 1.21
CA ASN A 265 2.32 -18.73 1.85
C ASN A 265 1.65 -19.27 3.12
N ASN A 266 2.16 -18.85 4.27
CA ASN A 266 1.60 -19.14 5.58
C ASN A 266 0.65 -18.00 5.97
N ILE A 267 -0.64 -18.28 5.95
CA ILE A 267 -1.70 -17.31 6.12
C ILE A 267 -2.50 -17.73 7.35
N PHE A 268 -2.20 -17.17 8.52
CA PHE A 268 -2.79 -17.64 9.78
C PHE A 268 -3.48 -16.54 10.59
N HIS A 269 -4.59 -16.85 11.26
CA HIS A 269 -5.22 -15.94 12.24
C HIS A 269 -5.67 -14.58 11.67
N ASN A 270 -5.80 -14.43 10.36
CA ASN A 270 -6.26 -13.18 9.76
C ASN A 270 -7.78 -13.08 9.84
N THR A 271 -8.28 -11.86 9.97
CA THR A 271 -9.70 -11.55 9.86
C THR A 271 -9.90 -10.64 8.66
N VAL A 272 -10.71 -11.09 7.71
CA VAL A 272 -11.14 -10.32 6.55
C VAL A 272 -12.65 -10.21 6.57
N ASN A 273 -13.17 -8.99 6.54
CA ASN A 273 -14.61 -8.73 6.43
C ASN A 273 -14.89 -7.66 5.37
N ILE A 274 -15.40 -8.08 4.22
CA ILE A 274 -15.77 -7.18 3.12
C ILE A 274 -17.26 -7.29 2.79
N ALA A 275 -17.88 -6.15 2.54
CA ALA A 275 -19.31 -6.02 2.24
C ALA A 275 -19.52 -4.86 1.25
N SER A 276 -18.89 -4.94 0.08
CA SER A 276 -19.02 -3.89 -0.93
C SER A 276 -20.34 -4.04 -1.69
N THR A 277 -21.06 -2.94 -1.85
CA THR A 277 -22.13 -2.86 -2.85
C THR A 277 -21.54 -2.46 -4.20
N THR A 278 -22.30 -2.65 -5.28
CA THR A 278 -21.91 -2.23 -6.62
C THR A 278 -23.06 -1.57 -7.36
N THR A 279 -22.73 -0.58 -8.18
CA THR A 279 -23.60 0.05 -9.18
C THR A 279 -23.25 -0.40 -10.60
N SER A 280 -22.28 -1.31 -10.76
CA SER A 280 -21.85 -1.84 -12.06
C SER A 280 -22.99 -2.58 -12.75
N ALA A 281 -23.31 -2.17 -13.97
CA ALA A 281 -24.30 -2.81 -14.82
C ALA A 281 -23.76 -4.04 -15.57
N THR A 282 -22.48 -4.39 -15.41
CA THR A 282 -21.83 -5.49 -16.13
C THR A 282 -21.20 -6.50 -15.18
N SER A 283 -19.91 -6.37 -14.88
CA SER A 283 -19.17 -7.27 -14.02
C SER A 283 -18.73 -6.58 -12.75
N PHE A 284 -18.72 -7.32 -11.66
CA PHE A 284 -18.12 -6.89 -10.40
C PHE A 284 -17.95 -8.11 -9.51
N GLY A 285 -16.72 -8.42 -9.12
CA GLY A 285 -16.43 -9.56 -8.26
C GLY A 285 -15.45 -9.22 -7.15
N THR A 286 -15.62 -9.88 -6.02
CA THR A 286 -14.84 -9.66 -4.80
C THR A 286 -14.43 -10.98 -4.17
N SER A 287 -13.33 -10.98 -3.42
CA SER A 287 -12.87 -12.15 -2.71
C SER A 287 -12.28 -11.78 -1.35
N ALA A 288 -12.67 -12.44 -0.27
CA ALA A 288 -11.99 -12.21 1.01
C ALA A 288 -10.53 -12.68 0.93
N ILE A 289 -10.29 -13.83 0.31
CA ILE A 289 -8.96 -14.24 -0.14
C ILE A 289 -8.99 -14.74 -1.59
N TYR A 290 -8.04 -14.27 -2.40
CA TYR A 290 -7.90 -14.66 -3.80
C TYR A 290 -6.47 -15.14 -4.10
N PHE A 291 -6.37 -16.33 -4.69
CA PHE A 291 -5.14 -16.92 -5.19
C PHE A 291 -5.09 -16.79 -6.71
N SER A 292 -4.28 -15.85 -7.20
CA SER A 292 -4.11 -15.60 -8.64
C SER A 292 -2.97 -16.40 -9.26
N SER A 293 -2.36 -17.31 -8.50
CA SER A 293 -1.32 -18.23 -8.96
C SER A 293 -1.58 -19.64 -8.46
N SER A 294 -1.33 -20.62 -9.31
CA SER A 294 -1.42 -22.06 -9.03
C SER A 294 -0.07 -22.69 -8.70
N SER A 295 0.98 -21.90 -8.50
CA SER A 295 2.31 -22.41 -8.14
C SER A 295 2.54 -22.54 -6.62
N PRO A 296 2.15 -21.58 -5.77
CA PRO A 296 2.51 -21.63 -4.35
C PRO A 296 1.80 -22.75 -3.58
N VAL A 297 2.45 -23.21 -2.51
CA VAL A 297 1.80 -23.95 -1.42
C VAL A 297 1.16 -22.95 -0.48
N ASN A 298 -0.17 -22.98 -0.34
CA ASN A 298 -0.90 -22.04 0.52
C ASN A 298 -1.39 -22.76 1.77
N ASN A 299 -0.79 -22.41 2.92
CA ASN A 299 -1.16 -22.91 4.23
C ASN A 299 -2.06 -21.88 4.92
N LEU A 300 -3.34 -22.20 5.08
CA LEU A 300 -4.35 -21.40 5.74
C LEU A 300 -4.77 -22.09 7.04
N ARG A 301 -4.64 -21.39 8.16
CA ARG A 301 -5.10 -21.89 9.47
C ARG A 301 -5.73 -20.80 10.32
N ASN A 302 -6.84 -21.12 10.97
CA ASN A 302 -7.47 -20.25 11.96
C ASN A 302 -7.84 -18.85 11.43
N ASN A 303 -8.15 -18.72 10.14
CA ASN A 303 -8.57 -17.43 9.58
C ASN A 303 -10.09 -17.28 9.58
N ILE A 304 -10.56 -16.03 9.55
CA ILE A 304 -11.95 -15.65 9.31
C ILE A 304 -12.01 -14.90 7.99
N PHE A 305 -12.66 -15.49 6.98
CA PHE A 305 -12.85 -14.89 5.66
C PHE A 305 -14.35 -14.69 5.40
N VAL A 306 -14.79 -13.45 5.57
CA VAL A 306 -16.17 -13.02 5.33
C VAL A 306 -16.22 -12.09 4.13
N ASN A 307 -17.05 -12.45 3.15
CA ASN A 307 -17.36 -11.61 2.01
C ASN A 307 -18.88 -11.63 1.75
N THR A 308 -19.55 -10.53 2.06
CA THR A 308 -21.00 -10.37 1.85
C THR A 308 -21.30 -9.30 0.80
N SER A 309 -20.35 -9.05 -0.11
CA SER A 309 -20.51 -8.08 -1.19
C SER A 309 -21.61 -8.48 -2.17
N ASP A 310 -22.18 -7.50 -2.86
CA ASP A 310 -23.09 -7.74 -4.00
C ASP A 310 -22.28 -7.96 -5.28
N PRO A 311 -22.41 -9.09 -5.98
CA PRO A 311 -21.73 -9.28 -7.26
C PRO A 311 -22.50 -8.58 -8.39
N GLY A 312 -21.75 -8.11 -9.40
CA GLY A 312 -22.32 -7.55 -10.63
C GLY A 312 -23.15 -8.58 -11.41
N PRO A 313 -23.99 -8.14 -12.37
CA PRO A 313 -24.94 -9.03 -13.04
C PRO A 313 -24.29 -10.14 -13.89
N THR A 314 -23.03 -9.98 -14.32
CA THR A 314 -22.31 -10.95 -15.17
C THR A 314 -20.85 -11.12 -14.77
N GLY A 315 -20.26 -12.32 -14.88
CA GLY A 315 -18.81 -12.57 -14.82
C GLY A 315 -18.09 -12.36 -13.47
N GLY A 316 -18.70 -11.65 -12.53
CA GLY A 316 -18.19 -11.40 -11.17
C GLY A 316 -18.84 -12.30 -10.13
N PHE A 317 -18.08 -12.62 -9.07
CA PHE A 317 -18.54 -13.47 -7.97
C PHE A 317 -18.21 -12.83 -6.62
N THR A 318 -19.05 -13.07 -5.63
CA THR A 318 -18.75 -12.84 -4.22
C THR A 318 -18.23 -14.15 -3.64
N ALA A 319 -16.94 -14.19 -3.28
CA ALA A 319 -16.31 -15.39 -2.76
C ALA A 319 -15.62 -15.14 -1.41
N ALA A 320 -15.71 -16.08 -0.48
CA ALA A 320 -14.85 -16.08 0.70
C ALA A 320 -13.42 -16.50 0.31
N ILE A 321 -13.30 -17.54 -0.50
CA ILE A 321 -12.04 -18.05 -1.06
C ILE A 321 -12.19 -18.23 -2.56
N ARG A 322 -11.21 -17.75 -3.34
CA ARG A 322 -11.19 -17.91 -4.79
C ARG A 322 -9.81 -18.32 -5.28
N TYR A 323 -9.77 -19.24 -6.24
CA TYR A 323 -8.59 -19.56 -7.01
C TYR A 323 -8.80 -19.21 -8.47
N THR A 324 -7.75 -18.74 -9.15
CA THR A 324 -7.78 -18.53 -10.61
C THR A 324 -7.89 -19.84 -11.39
N ILE A 325 -7.31 -20.92 -10.85
CA ILE A 325 -7.33 -22.27 -11.38
C ILE A 325 -7.58 -23.23 -10.22
N ALA A 326 -8.39 -24.27 -10.41
CA ALA A 326 -8.69 -25.26 -9.38
C ALA A 326 -7.40 -25.75 -8.67
N PRO A 327 -7.30 -25.63 -7.34
CA PRO A 327 -6.09 -26.03 -6.62
C PRO A 327 -5.97 -27.55 -6.54
N THR A 328 -4.73 -28.03 -6.52
CA THR A 328 -4.42 -29.42 -6.16
C THR A 328 -4.07 -29.53 -4.68
N THR A 329 -3.84 -30.76 -4.19
CA THR A 329 -3.31 -31.01 -2.84
C THR A 329 -1.92 -30.40 -2.60
N THR A 330 -1.21 -30.01 -3.66
CA THR A 330 0.06 -29.26 -3.53
C THR A 330 -0.21 -27.80 -3.19
N ASN A 331 -1.19 -27.18 -3.85
CA ASN A 331 -1.49 -25.76 -3.70
C ASN A 331 -2.34 -25.43 -2.48
N PHE A 332 -3.19 -26.38 -2.11
CA PHE A 332 -4.06 -26.35 -0.95
C PHE A 332 -3.85 -27.64 -0.16
N PRO A 333 -2.73 -27.75 0.59
CA PRO A 333 -2.36 -28.96 1.32
C PRO A 333 -3.36 -29.34 2.42
N VAL A 334 -3.34 -30.61 2.81
CA VAL A 334 -4.19 -31.17 3.88
C VAL A 334 -4.02 -30.48 5.23
N ALA A 335 -2.91 -29.77 5.43
CA ALA A 335 -2.64 -29.03 6.66
C ALA A 335 -3.44 -27.71 6.77
N ASN A 336 -4.25 -27.38 5.76
CA ASN A 336 -5.26 -26.33 5.81
C ASN A 336 -6.38 -26.73 6.77
N ASN A 337 -6.58 -25.99 7.86
CA ASN A 337 -7.56 -26.36 8.88
C ASN A 337 -8.14 -25.14 9.65
N ASN A 338 -9.29 -25.33 10.30
CA ASN A 338 -9.90 -24.36 11.22
C ASN A 338 -10.15 -22.95 10.64
N ASN A 339 -10.40 -22.85 9.34
CA ASN A 339 -10.75 -21.57 8.71
C ASN A 339 -12.27 -21.42 8.62
N PHE A 340 -12.77 -20.22 8.92
CA PHE A 340 -14.16 -19.85 8.71
C PHE A 340 -14.31 -19.14 7.36
N TYR A 341 -15.25 -19.60 6.54
CA TYR A 341 -15.56 -19.03 5.23
C TYR A 341 -17.04 -18.70 5.17
N TYR A 342 -17.38 -17.46 4.84
CA TYR A 342 -18.77 -17.04 4.64
C TYR A 342 -18.87 -16.06 3.47
N ALA A 343 -19.70 -16.41 2.48
CA ALA A 343 -19.86 -15.66 1.23
C ALA A 343 -21.28 -15.08 1.06
N GLY A 344 -22.05 -15.00 2.15
CA GLY A 344 -23.48 -14.66 2.09
C GLY A 344 -24.35 -15.83 1.58
N THR A 345 -25.61 -15.54 1.29
CA THR A 345 -26.56 -16.51 0.73
C THR A 345 -26.26 -16.72 -0.76
N ALA A 346 -26.20 -17.99 -1.18
CA ALA A 346 -26.10 -18.32 -2.59
C ALA A 346 -27.32 -17.76 -3.34
N ALA A 347 -27.10 -16.83 -4.26
CA ALA A 347 -28.13 -16.39 -5.19
C ALA A 347 -28.04 -17.27 -6.45
N ALA A 348 -29.17 -17.75 -6.96
CA ALA A 348 -29.22 -18.36 -8.28
C ALA A 348 -28.81 -17.31 -9.33
N ARG A 349 -27.76 -17.60 -10.08
CA ARG A 349 -27.25 -16.75 -11.17
C ARG A 349 -26.79 -17.63 -12.32
#